data_AF-M5GA95-F1
#
_entry.id   AF-M5GA95-F1
#
_cell.length_a   1.000
_cell.length_b   1.000
_cell.length_c   1.000
_cell.angle_alpha   90.00
_cell.angle_beta   90.00
_cell.angle_gamma   90.00
#
_symmetry.space_group_name_H-M   'P 1'
#
loop_
_entity.id
_entity.type
_entity.pdbx_description
1 polymer ?
#
loop_
_entity_poly.entity_id
_entity_poly.type
_entity_poly.pdbx_seq_one_letter_code
_entity_poly.pdbx_strand_id
1 'polypeptide(L)'
;MELGRAADKWQIEVALWILRREVMSPRFDHLPLRVYTFCCEMDFEDEIELSASKASLSDPRDPCRRDQIGNSSALDLIRIVMMHDAVKKPANLPEALKRNDATRPVPAWHQPILYAWDPLFKRNDADLVVKSSDGVEFRVFSLFLREASPRLADLITTSGASTLPTNASCAKTMEWPEHAGTIQALLRYIYPLGEHPRTEQSTDELMAVLWAAHVWKIEAALRPLRAAIISPERVSSDAMPSAAAWSSIRKEKSLQCMRSRLTQYTTTRLPISLVYLPWIGFTLLTKERGALLQLRLR
;
A
#
# COMPACT_ATOMS: atom_id res chain seq x y z
N MET A 1 21.64 -10.50 -3.73
CA MET A 1 22.25 -10.91 -2.45
C MET A 1 23.06 -9.78 -1.80
N GLU A 2 24.01 -9.13 -2.48
CA GLU A 2 24.81 -8.04 -1.88
C GLU A 2 23.97 -6.84 -1.39
N LEU A 3 22.92 -6.48 -2.13
CA LEU A 3 21.98 -5.42 -1.71
C LEU A 3 21.32 -5.73 -0.37
N GLY A 4 21.02 -7.00 -0.07
CA GLY A 4 20.42 -7.39 1.20
C GLY A 4 21.38 -7.22 2.37
N ARG A 5 22.64 -7.62 2.18
CA ARG A 5 23.71 -7.40 3.18
C ARG A 5 23.95 -5.92 3.45
N ALA A 6 23.93 -5.10 2.39
CA ALA A 6 24.07 -3.66 2.53
C ALA A 6 22.88 -3.05 3.26
N ALA A 7 21.65 -3.46 2.92
CA ALA A 7 20.45 -3.00 3.60
C ALA A 7 20.45 -3.38 5.10
N ASP A 8 20.87 -4.61 5.43
CA ASP A 8 21.02 -5.09 6.81
C ASP A 8 22.09 -4.30 7.57
N LYS A 9 23.29 -4.19 6.99
CA LYS A 9 24.42 -3.45 7.57
C LYS A 9 24.07 -2.00 7.90
N TRP A 10 23.26 -1.35 7.07
CA TRP A 10 22.83 0.04 7.26
C TRP A 10 21.43 0.17 7.85
N GLN A 11 20.82 -0.92 8.29
CA GLN A 11 19.51 -0.96 8.96
C GLN A 11 18.41 -0.24 8.16
N ILE A 12 18.42 -0.42 6.83
CA ILE A 12 17.41 0.14 5.94
C ILE A 12 16.25 -0.85 5.85
N GLU A 13 15.38 -0.83 6.88
CA GLU A 13 14.27 -1.77 7.07
C GLU A 13 13.35 -1.90 5.84
N VAL A 14 13.05 -0.77 5.19
CA VAL A 14 12.17 -0.74 4.00
C VAL A 14 12.83 -1.50 2.85
N ALA A 15 14.14 -1.36 2.69
CA ALA A 15 14.88 -2.10 1.66
C ALA A 15 14.95 -3.59 2.00
N LEU A 16 15.17 -3.95 3.27
CA LEU A 16 15.12 -5.35 3.71
C LEU A 16 13.76 -5.99 3.43
N TRP A 17 12.67 -5.30 3.75
CA TRP A 17 11.32 -5.79 3.48
C TRP A 17 11.08 -6.05 1.99
N ILE A 18 11.45 -5.10 1.11
CA ILE A 18 11.33 -5.28 -0.34
C ILE A 18 12.19 -6.45 -0.81
N LEU A 19 13.44 -6.52 -0.36
CA LEU A 19 14.40 -7.53 -0.79
C LEU A 19 14.00 -8.93 -0.32
N ARG A 20 13.49 -9.10 0.91
CA ARG A 20 12.94 -10.36 1.41
C ARG A 20 11.84 -10.89 0.49
N ARG A 21 10.92 -10.01 0.07
CA ARG A 21 9.85 -10.36 -0.87
C ARG A 21 10.36 -10.70 -2.26
N GLU A 22 11.33 -9.95 -2.77
CA GLU A 22 11.93 -10.20 -4.09
C GLU A 22 12.74 -11.50 -4.13
N VAL A 23 13.45 -11.84 -3.05
CA VAL A 23 14.20 -13.11 -2.93
C VAL A 23 13.26 -14.32 -2.99
N MET A 24 12.03 -14.18 -2.47
CA MET A 24 10.99 -15.21 -2.57
C MET A 24 10.21 -15.22 -3.87
N SER A 25 10.46 -14.24 -4.75
CA SER A 25 9.77 -14.18 -6.03
C SER A 25 10.16 -15.33 -6.96
N PRO A 26 9.31 -15.68 -7.95
CA PRO A 26 9.60 -16.76 -8.90
C PRO A 26 10.88 -16.56 -9.72
N ARG A 27 11.42 -15.33 -9.73
CA ARG A 27 12.64 -14.99 -10.46
C ARG A 27 13.84 -15.82 -10.01
N PHE A 28 13.87 -16.25 -8.74
CA PHE A 28 14.98 -17.01 -8.17
C PHE A 28 14.70 -18.51 -8.03
N ASP A 29 13.59 -19.02 -8.59
CA ASP A 29 13.24 -20.46 -8.48
C ASP A 29 14.28 -21.39 -9.14
N HIS A 30 15.12 -20.86 -10.04
CA HIS A 30 16.22 -21.58 -10.67
C HIS A 30 17.46 -21.74 -9.76
N LEU A 31 17.53 -21.01 -8.64
CA LEU A 31 18.64 -21.03 -7.67
C LEU A 31 18.15 -21.30 -6.23
N PRO A 32 17.40 -22.40 -5.99
CA PRO A 32 16.70 -22.56 -4.73
C PRO A 32 17.66 -22.79 -3.55
N LEU A 33 18.81 -23.45 -3.77
CA LEU A 33 19.85 -23.62 -2.74
C LEU A 33 20.53 -22.29 -2.41
N ARG A 34 20.73 -21.42 -3.40
CA ARG A 34 21.32 -20.09 -3.17
C ARG A 34 20.39 -19.18 -2.37
N VAL A 35 19.08 -19.25 -2.65
CA VAL A 35 18.06 -18.52 -1.91
C VAL A 35 18.02 -18.98 -0.46
N TYR A 36 17.94 -20.30 -0.21
CA TYR A 36 17.95 -20.87 1.13
C TYR A 36 19.19 -20.45 1.93
N THR A 37 20.38 -20.65 1.35
CA THR A 37 21.64 -20.33 2.04
C THR A 37 21.76 -18.84 2.35
N PHE A 38 21.27 -17.97 1.47
CA PHE A 38 21.21 -16.53 1.74
C PHE A 38 20.20 -16.16 2.83
N CYS A 39 19.02 -16.78 2.85
CA CYS A 39 18.05 -16.58 3.93
C CYS A 39 18.61 -17.01 5.28
N CYS A 40 19.35 -18.13 5.34
CA CYS A 40 20.06 -18.55 6.56
C CYS A 40 21.14 -17.55 6.96
N GLU A 41 21.90 -17.03 6.00
CA GLU A 41 22.97 -16.08 6.27
C GLU A 41 22.46 -14.72 6.78
N MET A 42 21.27 -14.29 6.35
CA MET A 42 20.61 -13.07 6.81
C MET A 42 19.69 -13.30 8.01
N ASP A 43 19.62 -14.52 8.55
CA ASP A 43 18.70 -14.92 9.63
C ASP A 43 17.24 -14.51 9.39
N PHE A 44 16.77 -14.60 8.14
CA PHE A 44 15.38 -14.34 7.77
C PHE A 44 14.47 -15.54 8.13
N GLU A 45 14.11 -15.66 9.40
CA GLU A 45 13.45 -16.85 9.97
C GLU A 45 12.25 -17.38 9.16
N ASP A 46 11.26 -16.52 8.88
CA ASP A 46 10.04 -16.90 8.15
C ASP A 46 10.34 -17.38 6.73
N GLU A 47 11.30 -16.71 6.09
CA GLU A 47 11.76 -17.02 4.74
C GLU A 47 12.60 -18.29 4.68
N ILE A 48 13.33 -18.63 5.75
CA ILE A 48 14.19 -19.81 5.76
C ILE A 48 13.35 -21.07 5.60
N GLU A 49 12.21 -21.18 6.27
CA GLU A 49 11.35 -22.37 6.14
C GLU A 49 10.76 -22.49 4.72
N LEU A 50 10.24 -21.38 4.19
CA LEU A 50 9.67 -21.34 2.84
C LEU A 50 10.72 -21.68 1.77
N SER A 51 11.92 -21.12 1.87
CA SER A 51 13.02 -21.43 0.96
C SER A 51 13.55 -22.85 1.17
N ALA A 52 13.58 -23.37 2.39
CA ALA A 52 14.00 -24.73 2.67
C ALA A 52 13.10 -25.76 1.98
N SER A 53 11.78 -25.54 2.02
CA SER A 53 10.81 -26.38 1.30
C SER A 53 11.12 -26.43 -0.20
N LYS A 54 11.33 -25.28 -0.85
CA LYS A 54 11.72 -25.21 -2.27
C LYS A 54 13.09 -25.84 -2.55
N ALA A 55 14.08 -25.58 -1.69
CA ALA A 55 15.45 -26.06 -1.84
C ALA A 55 15.57 -27.57 -1.64
N SER A 56 14.72 -28.17 -0.79
CA SER A 56 14.68 -29.61 -0.54
C SER A 56 14.30 -30.45 -1.76
N LEU A 57 13.72 -29.83 -2.79
CA LEU A 57 13.42 -30.46 -4.07
C LEU A 57 14.66 -30.61 -4.96
N SER A 58 15.71 -29.84 -4.69
CA SER A 58 16.99 -29.92 -5.42
C SER A 58 17.99 -30.77 -4.64
N ASP A 59 18.77 -31.60 -5.34
CA ASP A 59 19.81 -32.40 -4.69
C ASP A 59 21.01 -31.50 -4.29
N PRO A 60 21.29 -31.31 -2.99
CA PRO A 60 22.42 -30.49 -2.54
C PRO A 60 23.78 -31.18 -2.75
N ARG A 61 23.81 -32.49 -3.02
CA ARG A 61 25.05 -33.26 -3.25
C ARG A 61 25.51 -33.20 -4.71
N ASP A 62 24.67 -32.69 -5.60
CA ASP A 62 24.97 -32.54 -7.02
C ASP A 62 26.19 -31.60 -7.22
N PRO A 63 27.28 -32.09 -7.84
CA PRO A 63 28.46 -31.27 -8.12
C PRO A 63 28.15 -29.99 -8.91
N CYS A 64 27.13 -30.02 -9.78
CA CYS A 64 26.73 -28.89 -10.62
C CYS A 64 26.10 -27.73 -9.82
N ARG A 65 25.78 -27.94 -8.54
CA ARG A 65 25.08 -26.96 -7.69
C ARG A 65 25.95 -26.43 -6.55
N ARG A 66 27.22 -26.86 -6.46
CA ARG A 66 28.17 -26.43 -5.44
C ARG A 66 28.35 -24.91 -5.38
N ASP A 67 28.28 -24.25 -6.54
CA ASP A 67 28.41 -22.80 -6.67
C ASP A 67 27.32 -22.04 -5.90
N GLN A 68 26.15 -22.65 -5.72
CA GLN A 68 25.03 -22.06 -4.96
C GLN A 68 25.25 -22.12 -3.44
N ILE A 69 26.08 -23.04 -2.99
CA ILE A 69 26.23 -23.45 -1.60
C ILE A 69 27.47 -22.82 -0.93
N GLY A 70 28.39 -22.22 -1.69
CA GLY A 70 29.74 -21.87 -1.25
C GLY A 70 29.89 -21.01 0.02
N ASN A 71 28.85 -20.26 0.42
CA ASN A 71 28.89 -19.38 1.61
C ASN A 71 28.10 -19.91 2.81
N SER A 72 27.58 -21.14 2.74
CA SER A 72 26.67 -21.66 3.79
C SER A 72 27.40 -22.26 4.98
N SER A 73 26.78 -22.17 6.15
CA SER A 73 27.25 -22.88 7.34
C SER A 73 27.13 -24.40 7.14
N ALA A 74 28.06 -25.17 7.69
CA ALA A 74 28.01 -26.62 7.66
C ALA A 74 26.71 -27.17 8.26
N LEU A 75 26.14 -26.48 9.27
CA LEU A 75 24.86 -26.87 9.88
C LEU A 75 23.68 -26.70 8.93
N ASP A 76 23.62 -25.59 8.19
CA ASP A 76 22.56 -25.35 7.20
C ASP A 76 22.61 -26.38 6.08
N LEU A 77 23.83 -26.80 5.68
CA LEU A 77 24.01 -27.85 4.69
C LEU A 77 23.53 -29.21 5.16
N ILE A 78 23.87 -29.58 6.39
CA ILE A 78 23.37 -30.83 6.99
C ILE A 78 21.84 -30.79 7.03
N ARG A 79 21.26 -29.66 7.44
CA ARG A 79 19.81 -29.47 7.52
C ARG A 79 19.13 -29.66 6.18
N ILE A 80 19.60 -29.02 5.10
CA ILE A 80 18.98 -29.14 3.78
C ILE A 80 19.15 -30.54 3.17
N VAL A 81 20.30 -31.19 3.41
CA VAL A 81 20.55 -32.58 3.00
C VAL A 81 19.54 -33.52 3.67
N MET A 82 19.30 -33.34 4.96
CA MET A 82 18.35 -34.16 5.71
C MET A 82 16.90 -33.89 5.29
N MET A 83 16.55 -32.64 4.98
CA MET A 83 15.24 -32.32 4.41
C MET A 83 15.02 -32.96 3.03
N HIS A 84 16.02 -32.90 2.13
CA HIS A 84 15.94 -33.56 0.83
C HIS A 84 15.85 -35.10 0.95
N ASP A 85 16.62 -35.70 1.87
CA ASP A 85 16.52 -37.12 2.15
C ASP A 85 15.15 -37.49 2.77
N ALA A 86 14.58 -36.61 3.61
CA ALA A 86 13.23 -36.78 4.17
C ALA A 86 12.13 -36.66 3.11
N VAL A 87 12.28 -35.79 2.12
CA VAL A 87 11.37 -35.71 0.95
C VAL A 87 11.39 -37.03 0.17
N LYS A 88 12.56 -37.68 0.05
CA LYS A 88 12.69 -39.00 -0.59
C LYS A 88 12.25 -40.17 0.32
N LYS A 89 12.36 -40.01 1.64
CA LYS A 89 12.00 -41.00 2.67
C LYS A 89 11.45 -40.30 3.93
N PRO A 90 10.11 -40.16 4.07
CA PRO A 90 9.50 -39.31 5.10
C PRO A 90 9.66 -39.79 6.56
N ALA A 91 10.32 -40.92 6.80
CA ALA A 91 10.37 -41.59 8.11
C ALA A 91 11.47 -41.07 9.07
N ASN A 92 12.38 -40.18 8.64
CA ASN A 92 13.67 -39.97 9.35
C ASN A 92 14.05 -38.52 9.70
N LEU A 93 13.14 -37.53 9.73
CA LEU A 93 13.54 -36.16 10.12
C LEU A 93 13.67 -36.06 11.67
N PRO A 94 14.88 -35.87 12.25
CA PRO A 94 15.03 -35.74 13.68
C PRO A 94 14.53 -34.39 14.16
N GLU A 95 13.76 -34.39 15.24
CA GLU A 95 13.14 -33.20 15.84
C GLU A 95 14.17 -32.14 16.29
N ALA A 96 15.40 -32.58 16.62
CA ALA A 96 16.52 -31.75 17.03
C ALA A 96 17.08 -30.78 15.95
N LEU A 97 16.61 -30.86 14.71
CA LEU A 97 17.07 -30.02 13.58
C LEU A 97 16.01 -29.01 13.09
N LYS A 98 14.83 -29.01 13.70
CA LYS A 98 13.92 -27.87 13.60
C LYS A 98 14.58 -26.72 14.39
N ARG A 99 14.59 -25.50 13.85
CA ARG A 99 15.03 -24.35 14.67
C ARG A 99 14.11 -24.32 15.90
N ASN A 100 14.68 -24.14 17.08
CA ASN A 100 13.90 -24.09 18.31
C ASN A 100 13.07 -22.80 18.33
N ASP A 101 11.80 -22.88 17.92
CA ASP A 101 10.86 -21.75 17.87
C ASP A 101 10.31 -21.35 19.26
N ALA A 102 10.70 -22.04 20.32
CA ALA A 102 9.99 -22.01 21.60
C ALA A 102 10.40 -20.89 22.58
N THR A 103 11.31 -19.97 22.24
CA THR A 103 11.76 -18.94 23.22
C THR A 103 11.94 -17.52 22.68
N ARG A 104 11.57 -17.24 21.43
CA ARG A 104 11.66 -15.87 20.92
C ARG A 104 10.32 -15.16 21.04
N PRO A 105 10.29 -13.93 21.61
CA PRO A 105 9.11 -13.09 21.51
C PRO A 105 8.81 -12.91 20.02
N VAL A 106 7.56 -13.17 19.64
CA VAL A 106 7.04 -12.92 18.29
C VAL A 106 7.55 -11.54 17.85
N PRO A 107 8.26 -11.43 16.71
CA PRO A 107 8.74 -10.14 16.26
C PRO A 107 7.58 -9.17 16.16
N ALA A 108 7.71 -8.01 16.81
CA ALA A 108 6.63 -7.04 17.03
C ALA A 108 5.97 -6.49 15.75
N TRP A 109 6.49 -6.85 14.57
CA TRP A 109 5.98 -6.48 13.27
C TRP A 109 4.86 -7.40 12.73
N HIS A 110 4.55 -8.50 13.41
CA HIS A 110 3.35 -9.34 13.13
C HIS A 110 2.12 -8.97 13.96
N GLN A 111 2.16 -7.90 14.76
CA GLN A 111 0.93 -7.45 15.40
C GLN A 111 0.00 -6.91 14.32
N PRO A 112 -1.29 -7.31 14.30
CA PRO A 112 -2.25 -6.64 13.44
C PRO A 112 -2.14 -5.17 13.79
N ILE A 113 -1.80 -4.35 12.79
CA ILE A 113 -1.79 -2.91 12.94
C ILE A 113 -3.26 -2.52 13.06
N LEU A 114 -3.84 -2.79 14.23
CA LEU A 114 -5.02 -2.12 14.71
C LEU A 114 -4.78 -0.65 14.44
N TYR A 115 -5.83 0.02 13.97
CA TYR A 115 -5.94 1.39 13.51
C TYR A 115 -5.42 2.48 14.48
N ALA A 116 -4.57 2.15 15.45
CA ALA A 116 -3.77 3.07 16.23
C ALA A 116 -2.99 3.98 15.26
N TRP A 117 -3.37 5.25 15.27
CA TRP A 117 -2.74 6.30 14.48
C TRP A 117 -1.23 6.19 14.52
N ASP A 118 -0.64 6.05 13.34
CA ASP A 118 0.78 5.75 13.18
C ASP A 118 1.64 6.85 13.83
N PRO A 119 2.52 6.54 14.80
CA PRO A 119 3.42 7.51 15.42
C PRO A 119 4.27 8.27 14.39
N LEU A 120 4.47 7.70 13.19
CA LEU A 120 5.20 8.32 12.09
C LEU A 120 4.65 9.68 11.67
N PHE A 121 3.33 9.90 11.77
CA PHE A 121 2.69 11.15 11.35
C PHE A 121 2.49 12.14 12.50
N LYS A 122 3.24 11.99 13.60
CA LYS A 122 3.23 12.91 14.76
C LYS A 122 4.60 13.52 15.05
N ARG A 123 5.57 13.36 14.17
CA ARG A 123 6.93 13.87 14.39
C ARG A 123 6.97 15.40 14.39
N ASN A 124 7.86 15.95 15.21
CA ASN A 124 8.04 17.40 15.37
C ASN A 124 8.92 18.05 14.29
N ASP A 125 9.58 17.24 13.46
CA ASP A 125 10.47 17.66 12.38
C ASP A 125 9.74 17.93 11.05
N ALA A 126 8.44 17.61 10.97
CA ALA A 126 7.61 17.83 9.80
C ALA A 126 7.45 19.33 9.47
N ASP A 127 7.51 19.67 8.18
CA ASP A 127 7.33 21.04 7.65
C ASP A 127 5.88 21.35 7.25
N LEU A 128 5.00 20.33 7.22
CA LEU A 128 3.59 20.45 6.84
C LEU A 128 2.67 19.71 7.82
N VAL A 129 1.57 20.37 8.18
CA VAL A 129 0.44 19.78 8.92
C VAL A 129 -0.72 19.62 7.96
N VAL A 130 -1.09 18.39 7.65
CA VAL A 130 -2.28 18.05 6.88
C VAL A 130 -3.45 17.85 7.83
N LYS A 131 -4.55 18.59 7.64
CA LYS A 131 -5.77 18.45 8.41
C LYS A 131 -6.84 17.72 7.59
N SER A 132 -7.36 16.60 8.09
CA SER A 132 -8.45 15.85 7.46
C SER A 132 -9.80 16.55 7.59
N SER A 133 -10.80 16.07 6.85
CA SER A 133 -12.20 16.54 6.98
C SER A 133 -12.75 16.36 8.40
N ASP A 134 -12.28 15.34 9.12
CA ASP A 134 -12.76 14.97 10.45
C ASP A 134 -11.96 15.67 11.57
N GLY A 135 -11.08 16.60 11.19
CA GLY A 135 -10.28 17.41 12.11
C GLY A 135 -9.04 16.73 12.66
N VAL A 136 -8.62 15.57 12.11
CA VAL A 136 -7.38 14.89 12.51
C VAL A 136 -6.20 15.54 11.80
N GLU A 137 -5.14 15.82 12.57
CA GLU A 137 -3.91 16.44 12.07
C GLU A 137 -2.81 15.40 11.86
N PHE A 138 -2.18 15.45 10.69
CA PHE A 138 -1.05 14.62 10.28
C PHE A 138 0.17 15.50 10.03
N ARG A 139 1.24 15.26 10.76
CA ARG A 139 2.53 15.92 10.56
C ARG A 139 3.34 15.15 9.53
N VAL A 140 3.62 15.77 8.39
CA VAL A 140 4.21 15.15 7.21
C VAL A 140 5.23 16.08 6.57
N PHE A 141 6.16 15.52 5.81
CA PHE A 141 7.06 16.27 4.95
C PHE A 141 6.40 16.61 3.61
N SER A 142 6.39 17.90 3.27
CA SER A 142 5.81 18.43 2.05
C SER A 142 6.49 17.89 0.78
N LEU A 143 7.77 17.54 0.86
CA LEU A 143 8.55 16.94 -0.22
C LEU A 143 7.90 15.67 -0.78
N PHE A 144 7.59 14.70 0.08
CA PHE A 144 7.00 13.43 -0.37
C PHE A 144 5.63 13.63 -1.01
N LEU A 145 4.82 14.56 -0.50
CA LEU A 145 3.50 14.86 -1.07
C LEU A 145 3.60 15.53 -2.44
N ARG A 146 4.55 16.47 -2.62
CA ARG A 146 4.79 17.13 -3.90
C ARG A 146 5.28 16.16 -4.96
N GLU A 147 6.20 15.27 -4.60
CA GLU A 147 6.74 14.26 -5.51
C GLU A 147 5.70 13.17 -5.86
N ALA A 148 4.85 12.79 -4.91
CA ALA A 148 3.88 11.73 -5.15
C ALA A 148 2.65 12.18 -5.97
N SER A 149 2.31 13.46 -5.96
CA SER A 149 1.16 13.98 -6.71
C SER A 149 1.31 15.45 -7.12
N PRO A 150 1.11 15.76 -8.41
CA PRO A 150 1.01 17.14 -8.89
C PRO A 150 -0.17 17.90 -8.26
N ARG A 151 -1.31 17.23 -8.00
CA ARG A 151 -2.48 17.88 -7.39
C ARG A 151 -2.22 18.26 -5.94
N LEU A 152 -1.46 17.45 -5.22
CA LEU A 152 -1.04 17.79 -3.85
C LEU A 152 0.00 18.90 -3.88
N ALA A 153 0.92 18.91 -4.86
CA ALA A 153 1.85 20.02 -5.05
C ALA A 153 1.12 21.35 -5.26
N ASP A 154 0.13 21.39 -6.15
CA ASP A 154 -0.70 22.58 -6.43
C ASP A 154 -1.51 23.02 -5.20
N LEU A 155 -2.05 22.05 -4.45
CA LEU A 155 -2.82 22.35 -3.25
C LEU A 155 -1.91 22.87 -2.13
N ILE A 156 -0.70 22.33 -1.97
CA ILE A 156 0.30 22.84 -1.04
C ILE A 156 0.69 24.26 -1.43
N THR A 157 1.03 24.55 -2.69
CA THR A 157 1.41 25.92 -3.10
C THR A 157 0.29 26.91 -2.84
N THR A 158 -0.96 26.55 -3.15
CA THR A 158 -2.15 27.38 -2.90
C THR A 158 -2.41 27.64 -1.41
N SER A 159 -2.29 26.61 -0.57
CA SER A 159 -2.44 26.72 0.89
C SER A 159 -1.36 27.59 1.55
N GLY A 160 -0.21 27.75 0.90
CA GLY A 160 0.92 28.56 1.40
C GLY A 160 0.78 30.06 1.29
N ALA A 161 -0.24 30.54 0.59
CA ALA A 161 -0.47 31.97 0.41
C ALA A 161 -1.17 32.63 1.63
N SER A 162 -1.59 31.86 2.64
CA SER A 162 -2.21 32.42 3.85
C SER A 162 -1.15 32.77 4.90
N THR A 163 -0.60 33.97 4.79
CA THR A 163 0.33 34.55 5.76
C THR A 163 -0.42 35.12 6.96
N LEU A 164 -0.16 34.59 8.16
CA LEU A 164 -0.22 35.36 9.40
C LEU A 164 1.07 35.10 10.20
N PRO A 165 1.78 36.14 10.67
CA PRO A 165 3.04 35.97 11.38
C PRO A 165 2.77 35.86 12.88
N THR A 166 2.93 34.69 13.49
CA THR A 166 3.17 34.63 14.95
C THR A 166 3.97 33.39 15.33
N ASN A 167 5.20 33.66 15.77
CA ASN A 167 6.17 32.83 16.47
C ASN A 167 5.64 31.54 17.15
N ALA A 168 5.99 30.39 16.56
CA ALA A 168 6.57 29.19 17.20
C ALA A 168 6.53 28.04 16.19
N SER A 169 7.68 27.57 15.69
CA SER A 169 7.83 26.39 14.81
C SER A 169 6.76 26.28 13.70
N CYS A 170 6.85 27.17 12.70
CA CYS A 170 5.83 27.43 11.68
C CYS A 170 5.72 26.29 10.64
N ALA A 171 5.14 25.16 11.02
CA ALA A 171 4.72 24.13 10.07
C ALA A 171 3.48 24.64 9.32
N LYS A 172 3.53 24.57 7.98
CA LYS A 172 2.44 25.06 7.13
C LYS A 172 1.22 24.16 7.26
N THR A 173 0.03 24.72 7.40
CA THR A 173 -1.22 23.93 7.51
C THR A 173 -1.94 23.83 6.16
N MET A 174 -2.29 22.62 5.77
CA MET A 174 -3.01 22.30 4.53
C MET A 174 -4.27 21.50 4.87
N GLU A 175 -5.43 21.97 4.43
CA GLU A 175 -6.68 21.22 4.53
C GLU A 175 -6.78 20.20 3.38
N TRP A 176 -7.04 18.95 3.72
CA TRP A 176 -7.24 17.88 2.75
C TRP A 176 -8.66 17.33 2.92
N PRO A 177 -9.56 17.47 1.92
CA PRO A 177 -10.96 17.08 2.01
C PRO A 177 -11.17 15.56 1.86
N GLU A 178 -10.42 14.78 2.64
CA GLU A 178 -10.54 13.33 2.73
C GLU A 178 -10.61 12.92 4.21
N HIS A 179 -11.27 11.79 4.47
CA HIS A 179 -11.39 11.24 5.81
C HIS A 179 -10.01 10.81 6.35
N ALA A 180 -9.80 10.89 7.66
CA ALA A 180 -8.53 10.58 8.31
C ALA A 180 -7.97 9.20 7.92
N GLY A 181 -8.83 8.17 7.89
CA GLY A 181 -8.45 6.82 7.48
C GLY A 181 -7.98 6.72 6.02
N THR A 182 -8.61 7.46 5.11
CA THR A 182 -8.21 7.52 3.70
C THR A 182 -6.86 8.20 3.54
N ILE A 183 -6.66 9.34 4.22
CA ILE A 183 -5.39 10.07 4.20
C ILE A 183 -4.28 9.20 4.76
N GLN A 184 -4.50 8.54 5.90
CA GLN A 184 -3.51 7.64 6.49
C GLN A 184 -3.12 6.50 5.54
N ALA A 185 -4.10 5.89 4.86
CA ALA A 185 -3.84 4.85 3.86
C ALA A 185 -3.01 5.40 2.69
N LEU A 186 -3.38 6.56 2.13
CA LEU A 186 -2.64 7.20 1.03
C LEU A 186 -1.22 7.60 1.43
N LEU A 187 -1.04 8.16 2.64
CA LEU A 187 0.28 8.53 3.15
C LEU A 187 1.20 7.31 3.26
N ARG A 188 0.69 6.12 3.62
CA ARG A 188 1.47 4.88 3.63
C ARG A 188 1.92 4.39 2.24
N TYR A 189 1.26 4.82 1.17
CA TYR A 189 1.72 4.58 -0.20
C TYR A 189 2.68 5.66 -0.71
N ILE A 190 2.57 6.88 -0.20
CA ILE A 190 3.42 8.02 -0.56
C ILE A 190 4.78 7.91 0.11
N TYR A 191 4.79 7.51 1.39
CA TYR A 191 6.02 7.32 2.15
C TYR A 191 6.61 5.94 1.83
N PRO A 192 7.94 5.82 1.76
CA PRO A 192 8.62 4.53 1.68
C PRO A 192 8.53 3.84 3.04
N LEU A 193 7.33 3.41 3.41
CA LEU A 193 7.08 2.54 4.54
C LEU A 193 7.09 1.11 4.03
N GLY A 194 7.42 0.16 4.91
CA GLY A 194 7.46 -1.27 4.57
C GLY A 194 6.08 -1.80 4.21
N GLU A 195 5.48 -2.59 5.08
CA GLU A 195 4.17 -3.18 4.80
C GLU A 195 3.10 -2.11 4.53
N HIS A 196 2.61 -2.08 3.29
CA HIS A 196 1.35 -1.43 2.99
C HIS A 196 0.23 -2.20 3.68
N PRO A 197 -0.78 -1.52 4.26
CA PRO A 197 -1.88 -2.18 4.95
C PRO A 197 -2.52 -3.19 4.01
N ARG A 198 -2.22 -4.47 4.25
CA ARG A 198 -2.77 -5.58 3.50
C ARG A 198 -4.02 -6.04 4.25
N THR A 199 -5.12 -6.07 3.50
CA THR A 199 -6.16 -7.11 3.64
C THR A 199 -7.15 -7.04 4.82
N GLU A 200 -7.08 -6.11 5.77
CA GLU A 200 -8.14 -5.98 6.79
C GLU A 200 -9.23 -4.95 6.45
N GLN A 201 -9.02 -4.13 5.42
CA GLN A 201 -10.00 -3.12 5.00
C GLN A 201 -11.19 -3.75 4.27
N SER A 202 -12.39 -3.34 4.66
CA SER A 202 -13.64 -3.62 3.95
C SER A 202 -13.52 -3.23 2.47
N THR A 203 -14.17 -3.98 1.58
CA THR A 203 -14.20 -3.68 0.14
C THR A 203 -14.63 -2.23 -0.12
N ASP A 204 -15.56 -1.70 0.66
CA ASP A 204 -16.04 -0.32 0.53
C ASP A 204 -14.96 0.71 0.91
N GLU A 205 -14.17 0.44 1.95
CA GLU A 205 -13.04 1.30 2.36
C GLU A 205 -11.94 1.28 1.31
N LEU A 206 -11.60 0.10 0.79
CA LEU A 206 -10.59 -0.05 -0.26
C LEU A 206 -10.98 0.70 -1.54
N MET A 207 -12.26 0.63 -1.92
CA MET A 207 -12.81 1.38 -3.05
C MET A 207 -12.77 2.89 -2.81
N ALA A 208 -13.04 3.34 -1.58
CA ALA A 208 -12.93 4.76 -1.21
C ALA A 208 -11.48 5.25 -1.32
N VAL A 209 -10.50 4.46 -0.85
CA VAL A 209 -9.07 4.78 -0.97
C VAL A 209 -8.62 4.77 -2.43
N LEU A 210 -9.07 3.80 -3.25
CA LEU A 210 -8.76 3.78 -4.69
C LEU A 210 -9.31 5.02 -5.38
N TRP A 211 -10.55 5.41 -5.08
CA TRP A 211 -11.15 6.60 -5.65
C TRP A 211 -10.37 7.86 -5.28
N ALA A 212 -10.02 8.01 -4.00
CA ALA A 212 -9.19 9.13 -3.54
C ALA A 212 -7.81 9.12 -4.23
N ALA A 213 -7.14 7.97 -4.34
CA ALA A 213 -5.87 7.85 -5.06
C ALA A 213 -6.00 8.31 -6.53
N HIS A 214 -7.10 7.98 -7.19
CA HIS A 214 -7.38 8.41 -8.56
C HIS A 214 -7.62 9.92 -8.65
N VAL A 215 -8.46 10.46 -7.76
CA VAL A 215 -8.76 11.89 -7.68
C VAL A 215 -7.48 12.68 -7.40
N TRP A 216 -6.67 12.25 -6.45
CA TRP A 216 -5.43 12.94 -6.10
C TRP A 216 -4.25 12.55 -6.99
N LYS A 217 -4.44 11.73 -8.04
CA LYS A 217 -3.38 11.29 -8.96
C LYS A 217 -2.14 10.70 -8.25
N ILE A 218 -2.36 9.86 -7.25
CA ILE A 218 -1.29 9.20 -6.49
C ILE A 218 -0.99 7.84 -7.14
N GLU A 219 -0.07 7.82 -8.11
CA GLU A 219 0.22 6.61 -8.90
C GLU A 219 0.80 5.45 -8.06
N ALA A 220 1.58 5.78 -7.02
CA ALA A 220 2.15 4.79 -6.10
C ALA A 220 1.07 3.94 -5.40
N ALA A 221 -0.10 4.52 -5.14
CA ALA A 221 -1.23 3.83 -4.53
C ALA A 221 -2.11 3.10 -5.57
N LEU A 222 -2.27 3.64 -6.78
CA LEU A 222 -3.18 3.10 -7.79
C LEU A 222 -2.84 1.66 -8.21
N ARG A 223 -1.56 1.36 -8.46
CA ARG A 223 -1.13 0.01 -8.87
C ARG A 223 -1.44 -1.06 -7.84
N PRO A 224 -0.98 -0.96 -6.57
CA PRO A 224 -1.25 -1.98 -5.56
C PRO A 224 -2.74 -2.06 -5.20
N LEU A 225 -3.47 -0.94 -5.14
CA LEU A 225 -4.90 -0.94 -4.84
C LEU A 225 -5.73 -1.64 -5.93
N ARG A 226 -5.41 -1.43 -7.21
CA ARG A 226 -6.07 -2.15 -8.32
C ARG A 226 -5.81 -3.66 -8.23
N ALA A 227 -4.56 -4.06 -7.96
CA ALA A 227 -4.23 -5.47 -7.78
C ALA A 227 -4.97 -6.09 -6.58
N ALA A 228 -5.11 -5.33 -5.48
CA ALA A 228 -5.79 -5.77 -4.26
C ALA A 228 -7.32 -5.92 -4.40
N ILE A 229 -7.94 -5.24 -5.37
CA ILE A 229 -9.38 -5.40 -5.67
C ILE A 229 -9.63 -6.63 -6.55
N ILE A 230 -8.69 -6.94 -7.45
CA ILE A 230 -8.79 -8.08 -8.38
C ILE A 230 -8.39 -9.40 -7.69
N SER A 231 -7.78 -9.33 -6.50
CA SER A 231 -7.31 -10.52 -5.78
C SER A 231 -8.43 -11.54 -5.56
N PRO A 232 -8.22 -12.84 -5.89
CA PRO A 232 -9.25 -13.86 -5.84
C PRO A 232 -9.87 -14.02 -4.45
N GLU A 233 -9.10 -13.79 -3.39
CA GLU A 233 -9.57 -13.82 -1.99
C GLU A 233 -10.78 -12.90 -1.73
N ARG A 234 -10.81 -11.71 -2.34
CA ARG A 234 -11.93 -10.76 -2.19
C ARG A 234 -13.09 -11.04 -3.12
N VAL A 235 -12.81 -11.57 -4.31
CA VAL A 235 -13.84 -11.96 -5.28
C VAL A 235 -14.60 -13.21 -4.81
N SER A 236 -13.96 -14.08 -4.02
CA SER A 236 -14.58 -15.29 -3.46
C SER A 236 -15.39 -15.06 -2.18
N SER A 237 -15.13 -13.98 -1.42
CA SER A 237 -15.88 -13.65 -0.19
C SER A 237 -17.27 -13.10 -0.46
N ASP A 238 -17.47 -12.42 -1.59
CA ASP A 238 -18.79 -11.99 -2.04
C ASP A 238 -19.40 -13.11 -2.89
N ALA A 239 -20.29 -13.92 -2.30
CA ALA A 239 -21.09 -14.90 -3.04
C ALA A 239 -21.74 -14.21 -4.25
N MET A 240 -21.22 -14.51 -5.43
CA MET A 240 -21.45 -13.75 -6.66
C MET A 240 -22.95 -13.74 -7.02
N PRO A 241 -23.64 -12.58 -7.00
CA PRO A 241 -25.00 -12.50 -7.52
C PRO A 241 -24.98 -12.70 -9.04
N SER A 242 -26.03 -13.31 -9.60
CA SER A 242 -26.21 -13.50 -11.05
C SER A 242 -25.94 -12.23 -11.87
N ALA A 243 -25.41 -12.36 -13.09
CA ALA A 243 -25.06 -11.25 -14.00
C ALA A 243 -26.18 -10.20 -14.18
N ALA A 244 -27.45 -10.59 -14.03
CA ALA A 244 -28.59 -9.68 -14.06
C ALA A 244 -28.64 -8.75 -12.82
N ALA A 245 -28.32 -9.27 -11.63
CA ALA A 245 -28.27 -8.52 -10.38
C ALA A 245 -27.14 -7.47 -10.38
N TRP A 246 -26.02 -7.76 -11.06
CA TRP A 246 -24.93 -6.79 -11.23
C TRP A 246 -25.35 -5.54 -12.00
N SER A 247 -26.20 -5.68 -13.02
CA SER A 247 -26.61 -4.54 -13.84
C SER A 247 -27.50 -3.56 -13.07
N SER A 248 -28.27 -4.07 -12.11
CA SER A 248 -29.12 -3.29 -11.20
C SER A 248 -28.31 -2.68 -10.04
N ILE A 249 -27.44 -3.46 -9.39
CA ILE A 249 -26.64 -2.99 -8.23
C ILE A 249 -25.57 -1.95 -8.66
N ARG A 250 -24.96 -2.13 -9.84
CA ARG A 250 -23.93 -1.21 -10.37
C ARG A 250 -24.48 0.20 -10.64
N LYS A 251 -25.75 0.30 -11.01
CA LYS A 251 -26.43 1.59 -11.22
C LYS A 251 -26.86 2.21 -9.89
N GLU A 252 -27.42 1.42 -8.96
CA GLU A 252 -27.97 1.93 -7.70
C GLU A 252 -26.88 2.39 -6.72
N LYS A 253 -25.93 1.51 -6.35
CA LYS A 253 -24.97 1.80 -5.26
C LYS A 253 -23.89 2.81 -5.65
N SER A 254 -23.43 2.77 -6.90
CA SER A 254 -22.45 3.74 -7.43
C SER A 254 -23.05 5.15 -7.50
N LEU A 255 -24.32 5.27 -7.92
CA LEU A 255 -25.01 6.57 -7.95
C LEU A 255 -25.34 7.07 -6.55
N GLN A 256 -25.66 6.19 -5.60
CA GLN A 256 -26.03 6.59 -4.24
C GLN A 256 -24.82 7.07 -3.43
N CYS A 257 -23.67 6.39 -3.52
CA CYS A 257 -22.41 6.85 -2.92
C CYS A 257 -21.84 8.10 -3.61
N MET A 258 -22.00 8.22 -4.93
CA MET A 258 -21.55 9.39 -5.66
C MET A 258 -22.47 10.60 -5.43
N ARG A 259 -23.79 10.40 -5.32
CA ARG A 259 -24.76 11.46 -5.00
C ARG A 259 -24.58 12.00 -3.59
N SER A 260 -24.40 11.13 -2.58
CA SER A 260 -24.20 11.55 -1.19
C SER A 260 -22.89 12.32 -1.00
N ARG A 261 -21.82 11.97 -1.73
CA ARG A 261 -20.57 12.74 -1.72
C ARG A 261 -20.66 14.03 -2.54
N LEU A 262 -21.33 14.04 -3.69
CA LEU A 262 -21.55 15.27 -4.47
C LEU A 262 -22.35 16.32 -3.68
N THR A 263 -23.32 15.92 -2.87
CA THR A 263 -24.06 16.84 -1.98
C THR A 263 -23.19 17.48 -0.90
N GLN A 264 -22.10 16.83 -0.48
CA GLN A 264 -21.14 17.42 0.47
C GLN A 264 -20.24 18.46 -0.20
N TYR A 265 -19.87 18.25 -1.47
CA TYR A 265 -19.07 19.20 -2.25
C TYR A 265 -19.87 20.43 -2.74
N THR A 266 -21.16 20.30 -3.01
CA THR A 266 -22.00 21.43 -3.46
C THR A 266 -22.47 22.34 -2.32
N THR A 267 -22.49 21.84 -1.07
CA THR A 267 -22.88 22.65 0.09
C THR A 267 -21.83 23.71 0.47
N THR A 268 -20.56 23.55 0.08
CA THR A 268 -19.49 24.52 0.36
C THR A 268 -19.22 25.52 -0.77
N ARG A 269 -19.99 25.50 -1.87
CA ARG A 269 -19.95 26.57 -2.90
C ARG A 269 -21.34 26.83 -3.50
N LEU A 270 -22.00 27.87 -2.98
CA LEU A 270 -23.04 28.76 -3.55
C LEU A 270 -24.14 28.18 -4.49
N PRO A 271 -25.40 28.67 -4.41
CA PRO A 271 -26.56 28.00 -4.99
C PRO A 271 -26.63 28.21 -6.51
N ILE A 272 -26.46 27.14 -7.29
CA ILE A 272 -26.78 27.13 -8.72
C ILE A 272 -28.05 26.30 -8.90
N SER A 273 -29.19 26.99 -9.07
CA SER A 273 -30.47 26.37 -9.41
C SER A 273 -30.48 25.98 -10.89
N LEU A 274 -30.46 24.69 -11.19
CA LEU A 274 -30.70 24.15 -12.53
C LEU A 274 -32.20 23.96 -12.74
N VAL A 275 -32.79 24.72 -13.68
CA VAL A 275 -34.16 24.50 -14.15
C VAL A 275 -34.09 23.64 -15.42
N TYR A 276 -34.73 22.47 -15.39
CA TYR A 276 -34.82 21.55 -16.51
C TYR A 276 -36.02 21.93 -17.39
N LEU A 277 -35.78 22.24 -18.67
CA LEU A 277 -36.84 22.37 -19.67
C LEU A 277 -36.66 21.29 -20.74
N PRO A 278 -37.60 20.34 -20.86
CA PRO A 278 -37.50 19.28 -21.83
C PRO A 278 -37.86 19.85 -23.20
N TRP A 279 -36.91 19.80 -24.14
CA TRP A 279 -37.01 19.83 -25.61
C TRP A 279 -35.93 20.65 -26.33
N ILE A 280 -35.01 21.31 -25.61
CA ILE A 280 -33.74 21.82 -26.17
C ILE A 280 -32.65 21.58 -25.12
N GLY A 281 -31.47 21.07 -25.52
CA GLY A 281 -30.38 20.67 -24.60
C GLY A 281 -29.88 21.76 -23.64
N PHE A 282 -29.07 21.35 -22.65
CA PHE A 282 -28.56 22.19 -21.54
C PHE A 282 -27.96 23.52 -22.03
N THR A 283 -28.56 24.64 -21.61
CA THR A 283 -27.98 25.98 -21.71
C THR A 283 -27.53 26.46 -20.32
N LEU A 284 -26.25 26.84 -20.20
CA LEU A 284 -25.70 27.51 -19.02
C LEU A 284 -26.25 28.95 -18.98
N LEU A 285 -27.04 29.26 -17.95
CA LEU A 285 -27.52 30.62 -17.70
C LEU A 285 -26.76 31.21 -16.51
N THR A 286 -25.67 31.93 -16.80
CA THR A 286 -25.00 32.74 -15.79
C THR A 286 -25.67 34.10 -15.71
N LYS A 287 -26.24 34.43 -14.54
CA LYS A 287 -26.79 35.75 -14.25
C LYS A 287 -25.67 36.66 -13.76
N GLU A 288 -24.87 37.18 -14.69
CA GLU A 288 -24.08 38.38 -14.43
C GLU A 288 -24.72 39.59 -15.12
N ARG A 289 -24.59 40.73 -14.44
CA ARG A 289 -25.29 41.99 -14.71
C ARG A 289 -25.13 42.42 -16.18
N GLY A 290 -26.26 42.44 -16.91
CA GLY A 290 -26.46 43.33 -18.06
C GLY A 290 -25.51 43.20 -19.24
N ALA A 291 -25.39 42.03 -19.87
CA ALA A 291 -25.01 41.91 -21.28
C ALA A 291 -25.34 40.51 -21.82
N LEU A 292 -26.17 40.42 -22.87
CA LEU A 292 -26.42 39.18 -23.61
C LEU A 292 -25.28 38.98 -24.63
N LEU A 293 -24.39 38.02 -24.40
CA LEU A 293 -23.48 37.52 -25.43
C LEU A 293 -23.79 36.04 -25.73
N GLN A 294 -24.31 35.81 -26.93
CA GLN A 294 -24.51 34.50 -27.54
C GLN A 294 -23.17 33.99 -28.08
N LEU A 295 -22.57 32.98 -27.44
CA LEU A 295 -21.45 32.23 -28.01
C LEU A 295 -21.98 30.93 -28.62
N ARG A 296 -22.07 30.92 -29.95
CA ARG A 296 -22.45 29.77 -30.77
C ARG A 296 -21.17 29.00 -31.11
N LEU A 297 -20.86 27.93 -30.38
CA LEU A 297 -19.80 26.99 -30.76
C LEU A 297 -20.35 26.04 -31.83
N ARG A 298 -19.72 26.03 -33.00
CA ARG A 298 -19.89 25.00 -34.05
C ARG A 298 -19.08 23.77 -33.69
#